data_AF-A0A7S3CUW6-F1
#
_entry.id   AF-A0A7S3CUW6-F1
#
_cell.length_a   1.000
_cell.length_b   1.000
_cell.length_c   1.000
_cell.angle_alpha   90.00
_cell.angle_beta   90.00
_cell.angle_gamma   90.00
#
_symmetry.space_group_name_H-M   'P 1'
#
loop_
_entity.id
_entity.type
_entity.pdbx_description
1 polymer ?
#
loop_
_entity_poly.entity_id
_entity_poly.type
_entity_poly.pdbx_seq_one_letter_code
_entity_poly.pdbx_strand_id
1 'polypeptide(L)'
;SIDIFFLIDIIVVFRTILIDEQSGEEITDSKIIAQRYLEGRFTIDLLSTVPFDFIAMIFLEVEQAKQFQLFGLLKLIRVLRLNRIIMYLNVEQSIKASIKLVKLVLFLLMYVHFI
;
A
#
# COMPACT_ATOMS: atom_id res chain seq x y z
N SER A 1 2.82 -8.33 -14.33
CA SER A 1 3.35 -7.39 -13.33
C SER A 1 2.87 -7.79 -11.94
N ILE A 2 3.72 -7.67 -10.93
CA ILE A 2 3.41 -7.98 -9.52
C ILE A 2 2.17 -7.21 -9.02
N ASP A 3 1.85 -6.06 -9.62
CA ASP A 3 0.69 -5.23 -9.26
C ASP A 3 -0.67 -5.91 -9.49
N ILE A 4 -0.78 -6.85 -10.45
CA ILE A 4 -2.02 -7.62 -10.67
C ILE A 4 -2.26 -8.59 -9.50
N PHE A 5 -1.21 -9.22 -8.99
CA PHE A 5 -1.29 -10.08 -7.80
C PHE A 5 -1.74 -9.28 -6.58
N PHE A 6 -1.28 -8.04 -6.42
CA PHE A 6 -1.73 -7.16 -5.34
C PHE A 6 -3.20 -6.77 -5.48
N LEU A 7 -3.70 -6.56 -6.70
CA LEU A 7 -5.12 -6.29 -6.94
C LEU A 7 -5.98 -7.50 -6.55
N ILE A 8 -5.54 -8.71 -6.93
CA ILE A 8 -6.19 -9.96 -6.54
C ILE A 8 -6.17 -10.13 -5.01
N ASP A 9 -5.04 -9.83 -4.35
CA ASP A 9 -4.91 -9.89 -2.90
C ASP A 9 -5.92 -8.97 -2.20
N ILE A 10 -6.15 -7.75 -2.71
CA ILE A 10 -7.19 -6.84 -2.19
C ILE A 10 -8.58 -7.50 -2.26
N ILE A 11 -8.93 -8.10 -3.40
CA ILE A 11 -10.23 -8.77 -3.59
C ILE A 11 -10.37 -9.96 -2.64
N VAL A 12 -9.30 -10.71 -2.40
CA VAL A 12 -9.27 -11.84 -1.47
C VAL A 12 -9.41 -11.35 -0.02
N VAL A 13 -8.78 -10.23 0.35
CA VAL A 13 -8.88 -9.63 1.69
C VAL A 13 -10.33 -9.24 2.04
N PHE A 14 -11.13 -8.76 1.07
CA PHE A 14 -12.56 -8.51 1.27
C PHE A 14 -13.38 -9.74 1.65
N ARG A 15 -12.88 -10.95 1.35
CA ARG A 15 -13.55 -12.23 1.61
C ARG A 15 -12.91 -13.05 2.74
N THR A 16 -11.80 -12.57 3.30
CA THR A 16 -11.05 -13.30 4.32
C THR A 16 -11.61 -12.98 5.70
N ILE A 17 -11.86 -14.02 6.50
CA ILE A 17 -12.39 -13.93 7.88
C ILE A 17 -11.46 -13.05 8.72
N LEU A 18 -12.03 -12.08 9.43
CA LEU A 18 -11.31 -11.26 10.40
C LEU A 18 -11.59 -11.80 11.80
N ILE A 19 -10.54 -11.96 12.60
CA ILE A 19 -10.68 -12.22 14.03
C ILE A 19 -10.77 -10.86 14.71
N ASP A 20 -11.81 -10.64 15.50
CA ASP A 20 -11.92 -9.42 16.29
C ASP A 20 -10.86 -9.45 17.40
N GLU A 21 -9.94 -8.47 17.40
CA GLU A 21 -8.86 -8.39 18.38
C GLU A 21 -9.38 -8.13 19.81
N GLN A 22 -10.61 -7.62 19.97
CA GLN A 22 -11.20 -7.32 21.29
C GLN A 22 -12.02 -8.48 21.86
N SER A 23 -12.82 -9.16 21.04
CA SER A 23 -13.66 -10.29 21.50
C SER A 23 -13.02 -11.65 21.27
N GLY A 24 -12.00 -11.76 20.41
CA GLY A 24 -11.43 -13.03 19.97
C GLY A 24 -12.36 -13.85 19.07
N GLU A 25 -13.51 -13.30 18.67
CA GLU A 25 -14.50 -13.99 17.85
C GLU A 25 -14.18 -13.87 16.35
N GLU A 26 -14.47 -14.94 15.61
CA GLU A 26 -14.36 -14.96 14.16
C GLU A 26 -15.54 -14.22 13.53
N ILE A 27 -15.27 -13.06 12.95
CA ILE A 27 -16.27 -12.32 12.18
C ILE A 27 -16.32 -12.95 10.79
N THR A 28 -17.39 -13.70 10.53
CA THR A 28 -17.68 -14.31 9.22
C THR A 28 -18.63 -13.47 8.37
N ASP A 29 -19.27 -12.45 8.93
CA ASP A 29 -20.14 -11.54 8.17
C ASP A 29 -19.31 -10.68 7.22
N SER A 30 -19.40 -11.00 5.92
CA SER A 30 -18.68 -10.32 4.86
C SER A 30 -18.98 -8.82 4.76
N LYS A 31 -20.17 -8.36 5.20
CA LYS A 31 -20.49 -6.91 5.19
C LYS A 31 -19.71 -6.16 6.27
N ILE A 32 -19.61 -6.75 7.46
CA ILE A 32 -18.86 -6.16 8.58
C ILE A 32 -17.36 -6.13 8.25
N ILE A 33 -16.84 -7.22 7.66
CA ILE A 33 -15.45 -7.30 7.17
C ILE A 33 -15.19 -6.21 6.14
N ALA A 34 -16.07 -6.06 5.15
CA ALA A 34 -15.93 -5.04 4.12
C ALA A 34 -15.95 -3.62 4.70
N GLN A 35 -16.86 -3.31 5.63
CA GLN A 35 -16.92 -1.99 6.27
C GLN A 35 -15.62 -1.67 7.04
N ARG A 36 -15.18 -2.58 7.92
CA ARG A 36 -13.93 -2.40 8.68
C ARG A 36 -12.71 -2.28 7.76
N TYR A 37 -12.67 -3.03 6.67
CA TYR A 37 -11.58 -2.96 5.70
C TYR A 37 -11.59 -1.63 4.92
N LEU A 38 -12.77 -1.17 4.49
CA LEU A 38 -12.97 0.11 3.78
C LEU A 38 -12.59 1.32 4.64
N GLU A 39 -12.92 1.30 5.93
CA GLU A 39 -12.64 2.40 6.87
C GLU A 39 -11.15 2.50 7.24
N GLY A 40 -10.41 1.39 7.22
CA GLY A 40 -9.02 1.35 7.68
C GLY A 40 -7.98 1.21 6.57
N ARG A 41 -7.85 0.00 6.02
CA ARG A 41 -6.67 -0.40 5.22
C ARG A 41 -6.88 -0.30 3.71
N PHE A 42 -8.13 -0.32 3.25
CA PHE A 42 -8.45 -0.37 1.82
C PHE A 42 -7.83 0.77 1.02
N THR A 43 -7.89 2.00 1.51
CA THR A 43 -7.36 3.18 0.80
C THR A 43 -5.86 3.08 0.58
N ILE A 44 -5.11 2.66 1.60
CA ILE A 44 -3.65 2.46 1.53
C ILE A 44 -3.32 1.34 0.55
N ASP A 45 -4.04 0.22 0.65
CA ASP A 45 -3.85 -0.95 -0.21
C ASP A 45 -4.15 -0.63 -1.68
N LEU A 46 -5.27 0.03 -1.94
CA LEU A 46 -5.70 0.46 -3.27
C LEU A 46 -4.65 1.38 -3.90
N LEU A 47 -4.27 2.46 -3.20
CA LEU A 47 -3.25 3.39 -3.69
C LEU A 47 -1.96 2.63 -4.01
N SER A 48 -1.47 1.77 -3.10
CA SER A 48 -0.22 1.00 -3.27
C SER A 48 -0.19 0.08 -4.49
N THR A 49 -1.36 -0.25 -5.04
CA THR A 49 -1.58 -1.24 -6.10
C THR A 49 -1.86 -0.60 -7.46
N VAL A 50 -2.31 0.66 -7.51
CA VAL A 50 -2.65 1.33 -8.77
C VAL A 50 -1.40 1.52 -9.66
N PRO A 51 -1.41 1.04 -10.91
CA PRO A 51 -0.27 1.14 -11.82
C PRO A 51 -0.22 2.53 -12.49
N PHE A 52 0.15 3.56 -11.71
CA PHE A 52 0.16 4.96 -12.18
C PHE A 52 1.04 5.19 -13.42
N ASP A 53 2.17 4.48 -13.55
CA ASP A 53 3.03 4.56 -14.74
C ASP A 53 2.29 4.09 -16.02
N PHE A 54 1.45 3.05 -15.90
CA PHE A 54 0.66 2.52 -17.02
C PHE A 54 -0.52 3.44 -17.37
N ILE A 55 -1.18 4.01 -16.36
CA ILE A 55 -2.22 5.03 -16.54
C ILE A 55 -1.61 6.26 -17.24
N ALA A 56 -0.47 6.75 -16.78
CA ALA A 56 0.23 7.87 -17.39
C ALA A 56 0.57 7.61 -18.86
N MET A 57 1.03 6.39 -19.19
CA MET A 57 1.36 6.01 -20.57
C MET A 57 0.16 5.97 -21.52
N ILE A 58 -1.03 5.60 -21.02
CA ILE A 58 -2.25 5.48 -21.84
C ILE A 58 -2.95 6.83 -21.99
N PHE A 59 -3.00 7.63 -20.91
CA PHE A 59 -3.87 8.80 -20.83
C PHE A 59 -3.15 10.13 -21.09
N LEU A 60 -1.83 10.16 -21.19
CA LEU A 60 -1.08 11.41 -21.35
C LEU A 60 -0.30 11.45 -22.65
N GLU A 61 -0.41 12.57 -23.35
CA GLU A 61 0.46 12.90 -24.47
C GLU A 61 1.86 13.30 -23.96
N VAL A 62 2.88 13.15 -24.81
CA VAL A 62 4.31 13.28 -24.47
C VAL A 62 4.65 14.64 -23.82
N GLU A 63 3.93 15.72 -24.14
CA GLU A 63 4.13 17.05 -23.54
C GLU A 63 3.60 17.14 -22.10
N GLN A 64 2.53 16.40 -21.76
CA GLN A 64 1.96 16.32 -20.41
C GLN A 64 2.78 15.39 -19.50
N ALA A 65 3.58 14.49 -20.07
CA ALA A 65 4.46 13.59 -19.33
C ALA A 65 5.53 14.34 -18.50
N LYS A 66 5.91 15.57 -18.89
CA LYS A 66 6.82 16.43 -18.11
C LYS A 66 6.17 16.95 -16.83
N GLN A 67 4.89 17.31 -16.85
CA GLN A 67 4.13 17.65 -15.63
C GLN A 67 3.97 16.43 -14.71
N PHE A 68 4.02 15.21 -15.27
CA PHE A 68 4.06 13.97 -14.51
C PHE A 68 5.38 13.65 -13.81
N GLN A 69 6.43 14.47 -13.98
CA GLN A 69 7.60 14.39 -13.10
C GLN A 69 7.24 14.73 -11.64
N LEU A 70 6.29 15.63 -11.41
CA LEU A 70 5.72 15.89 -10.06
C LEU A 70 4.93 14.68 -9.54
N PHE A 71 4.25 13.96 -10.43
CA PHE A 71 3.66 12.66 -10.14
C PHE A 71 4.71 11.55 -9.94
N GLY A 72 6.02 11.85 -10.06
CA GLY A 72 7.09 11.00 -9.56
C GLY A 72 6.95 10.67 -8.07
N LEU A 73 6.30 11.54 -7.28
CA LEU A 73 5.92 11.26 -5.90
C LEU A 73 4.89 10.11 -5.79
N LEU A 74 4.07 9.84 -6.81
CA LEU A 74 3.21 8.66 -6.83
C LEU A 74 4.03 7.35 -6.89
N LYS A 75 5.28 7.38 -7.36
CA LYS A 75 6.16 6.20 -7.26
C LYS A 75 6.45 5.85 -5.80
N LEU A 76 6.36 6.82 -4.88
CA LEU A 76 6.47 6.60 -3.43
C LEU A 76 5.31 5.78 -2.87
N ILE A 77 4.18 5.73 -3.55
CA ILE A 77 3.06 4.87 -3.16
C ILE A 77 3.48 3.38 -3.21
N ARG A 78 4.46 3.03 -4.06
CA ARG A 78 5.08 1.69 -4.01
C ARG A 78 5.83 1.45 -2.70
N VAL A 79 6.38 2.47 -2.05
CA VAL A 79 7.05 2.36 -0.74
C VAL A 79 6.05 2.08 0.39
N LEU A 80 4.77 2.46 0.22
CA LEU A 80 3.70 2.09 1.17
C LEU A 80 3.53 0.57 1.24
N ARG A 81 3.74 -0.16 0.13
CA ARG A 81 3.66 -1.63 0.09
C ARG A 81 4.71 -2.32 0.97
N LEU A 82 5.84 -1.66 1.28
CA LEU A 82 6.81 -2.18 2.26
C LEU A 82 6.21 -2.31 3.66
N ASN A 83 5.21 -1.50 4.01
CA ASN A 83 4.53 -1.61 5.30
C ASN A 83 3.81 -2.96 5.44
N ARG A 84 3.26 -3.47 4.34
CA ARG A 84 2.64 -4.79 4.26
C ARG A 84 3.67 -5.88 4.50
N ILE A 85 4.84 -5.80 3.87
CA ILE A 85 5.95 -6.75 4.07
C ILE A 85 6.39 -6.75 5.55
N ILE A 86 6.58 -5.57 6.15
CA ILE A 86 6.97 -5.45 7.57
C ILE A 86 5.91 -6.05 8.51
N MET A 87 4.62 -5.90 8.19
CA MET A 87 3.53 -6.47 8.98
C MET A 87 3.56 -8.01 8.96
N TYR A 88 3.76 -8.61 7.78
CA TYR A 88 3.79 -10.07 7.60
C TYR A 88 5.13 -10.73 7.99
N LEU A 89 6.21 -9.96 8.15
CA LEU A 89 7.47 -10.51 8.66
C LEU A 89 7.29 -11.01 10.11
N ASN A 90 7.57 -12.30 10.34
CA ASN A 90 7.55 -12.91 11.67
C ASN A 90 8.90 -12.67 12.39
N VAL A 91 9.18 -11.40 12.69
CA VAL A 91 10.39 -10.97 13.40
C VAL A 91 10.01 -10.17 14.64
N GLU A 92 10.94 -10.03 15.58
CA GLU A 92 10.73 -9.25 16.80
C GLU A 92 10.29 -7.81 16.51
N GLN A 93 9.49 -7.24 17.40
CA GLN A 93 8.98 -5.86 17.28
C GLN A 93 10.12 -4.84 17.23
N SER A 94 11.24 -5.11 17.90
CA SER A 94 12.50 -4.33 17.85
C SER A 94 13.03 -4.23 16.41
N ILE A 95 13.09 -5.35 15.69
CA ILE A 95 13.53 -5.43 14.30
C ILE A 95 12.54 -4.71 13.38
N LYS A 96 11.23 -4.90 13.58
CA LYS A 96 10.21 -4.16 12.80
C LYS A 96 10.34 -2.65 12.99
N ALA A 97 10.62 -2.18 14.20
CA ALA A 97 10.86 -0.77 14.49
C ALA A 97 12.10 -0.25 13.75
N SER A 98 13.21 -0.99 13.79
CA SER A 98 14.43 -0.65 13.03
C SER A 98 14.19 -0.55 11.53
N ILE A 99 13.45 -1.49 10.94
CA ILE A 99 13.11 -1.44 9.50
C ILE A 99 12.23 -0.22 9.18
N LYS A 100 11.28 0.13 10.06
CA LYS A 100 10.46 1.35 9.90
C LYS A 100 11.32 2.62 9.96
N LEU A 101 12.32 2.68 10.83
CA LEU A 101 13.25 3.82 10.91
C LEU A 101 14.10 3.96 9.64
N VAL A 102 14.67 2.85 9.16
CA VAL A 102 15.43 2.86 7.89
C VAL A 102 14.56 3.32 6.73
N LYS A 103 13.31 2.84 6.66
CA LYS A 103 12.32 3.29 5.67
C LYS A 103 12.06 4.79 5.74
N LEU A 104 11.94 5.37 6.95
CA LEU A 104 11.73 6.80 7.14
C LEU A 104 12.95 7.62 6.67
N VAL A 105 14.17 7.19 7.01
CA VAL A 105 15.40 7.84 6.54
C VAL A 105 15.49 7.81 5.01
N LEU A 106 15.20 6.68 4.37
CA LEU A 106 15.15 6.60 2.90
C LEU A 106 14.12 7.55 2.31
N PHE A 107 12.96 7.71 2.96
CA PHE A 107 11.92 8.64 2.50
C PHE A 107 12.40 10.10 2.59
N LEU A 108 13.07 10.47 3.69
CA LEU A 108 13.66 11.80 3.86
C LEU A 108 14.75 12.08 2.83
N LEU A 109 15.63 11.12 2.56
CA LEU A 109 16.68 11.26 1.54
C LEU A 109 16.09 11.46 0.15
N MET A 110 15.06 10.70 -0.22
CA MET A 110 14.36 10.90 -1.49
C MET A 110 13.64 12.25 -1.56
N TYR A 111 13.03 12.69 -0.46
CA TYR A 111 12.40 14.00 -0.39
C TYR A 111 13.41 15.13 -0.63
N VAL A 112 14.58 15.05 0.02
CA VAL A 112 15.67 16.02 -0.16
C VAL A 112 16.27 15.98 -1.57
N HIS A 113 16.42 14.81 -2.18
CA HIS A 113 16.89 14.69 -3.57
C HIS A 113 15.86 15.22 -4.59
N PHE A 114 14.58 15.16 -4.26
CA PHE A 114 13.49 15.56 -5.16
C PHE A 114 13.18 17.06 -5.12
N ILE A 115 13.51 17.74 -4.01
CA ILE A 115 13.51 19.21 -3.87
C ILE A 115 14.72 19.80 -4.58
#